data_AF-A0AAD5INJ3-F1
#
_entry.id   AF-A0AAD5INJ3-F1
#
_cell.length_a   1.000
_cell.length_b   1.000
_cell.length_c   1.000
_cell.angle_alpha   90.00
_cell.angle_beta   90.00
_cell.angle_gamma   90.00
#
_symmetry.space_group_name_H-M   'P 1'
#
loop_
_entity.id
_entity.type
_entity.pdbx_description
1 polymer ?
#
loop_
_entity_poly.entity_id
_entity_poly.type
_entity_poly.pdbx_seq_one_letter_code
_entity_poly.pdbx_strand_id
1 'polypeptide(L)'
;MDTGSDVIWVQCQLCNMCYKQAALDFNPATLASYTVDLCGSLACDALLVNDRYCHTRKCGYKVNYTYYTDGSYTKGTRMLETLTFGQTRILNLAMGCEHNNQGSFNVITGLLGLEGGRMSFINQIPETKGAYSYCLPSYNGISLEWLTFGHGLGGAFPVDATQALLAM
;
A
#
# COMPACT_ATOMS: atom_id res chain seq x y z
N MET A 1 4.44 -3.88 -6.04
CA MET A 1 4.65 -4.93 -5.04
C MET A 1 6.00 -4.70 -4.40
N ASP A 2 6.09 -4.67 -3.08
CA ASP A 2 7.34 -4.49 -2.35
C ASP A 2 7.42 -5.52 -1.22
N THR A 3 8.40 -6.42 -1.30
CA THR A 3 8.63 -7.46 -0.29
C THR A 3 9.54 -6.98 0.84
N GLY A 4 10.13 -5.79 0.72
CA GLY A 4 11.05 -5.18 1.69
C GLY A 4 10.43 -4.09 2.55
N SER A 5 9.12 -3.88 2.48
CA SER A 5 8.40 -3.02 3.42
C SER A 5 7.03 -3.58 3.79
N ASP A 6 6.55 -3.19 4.97
CA ASP A 6 5.24 -3.59 5.49
C ASP A 6 4.14 -2.55 5.24
N VAL A 7 4.37 -1.52 4.41
CA VAL A 7 3.41 -0.43 4.22
C VAL A 7 2.65 -0.55 2.90
N ILE A 8 1.37 -0.21 2.93
CA ILE A 8 0.52 -0.10 1.75
C ILE A 8 0.21 1.37 1.56
N TRP A 9 0.44 1.94 0.38
CA TRP A 9 0.14 3.34 0.14
C TRP A 9 -0.19 3.65 -1.32
N VAL A 10 -0.90 4.76 -1.53
CA VAL A 10 -1.18 5.35 -2.84
C VAL A 10 -0.85 6.84 -2.81
N GLN A 11 -0.39 7.40 -3.93
CA GLN A 11 -0.26 8.83 -4.10
C GLN A 11 -1.63 9.51 -4.23
N CYS A 12 -1.88 10.48 -3.36
CA CYS A 12 -3.15 11.18 -3.24
C CYS A 12 -3.11 12.64 -3.72
N GLN A 13 -4.29 13.17 -4.04
CA GLN A 13 -4.50 14.59 -4.28
C GLN A 13 -4.09 15.46 -3.07
N LEU A 14 -3.88 16.74 -3.34
CA LEU A 14 -3.16 17.66 -2.45
C LEU A 14 -1.71 17.22 -2.22
N CYS A 15 -1.14 16.51 -3.20
CA CYS A 15 0.28 16.22 -3.24
C CYS A 15 1.08 17.54 -3.29
N ASN A 16 2.01 17.70 -2.34
CA ASN A 16 2.86 18.87 -2.22
C ASN A 16 4.25 18.63 -2.84
N MET A 17 4.88 17.49 -2.56
CA MET A 17 6.18 17.12 -3.14
C MET A 17 6.18 15.66 -3.58
N CYS A 18 5.56 15.37 -4.72
CA CYS A 18 5.58 14.03 -5.32
C CYS A 18 6.08 14.04 -6.76
N TYR A 19 6.49 12.87 -7.23
CA TYR A 19 6.80 12.66 -8.63
C TYR A 19 5.52 12.65 -9.47
N LYS A 20 5.69 12.91 -10.78
CA LYS A 20 4.58 12.80 -11.74
C LYS A 20 4.36 11.34 -12.09
N GLN A 21 3.12 10.90 -12.01
CA GLN A 21 2.70 9.57 -12.45
C GLN A 21 1.81 9.69 -13.70
N ALA A 22 1.68 8.61 -14.48
CA ALA A 22 0.85 8.62 -15.69
C ALA A 22 -0.66 8.66 -15.36
N ALA A 23 -1.06 8.06 -14.25
CA ALA A 23 -2.42 8.14 -13.73
C ALA A 23 -2.65 9.48 -13.01
N LEU A 24 -3.92 9.82 -12.77
CA LEU A 24 -4.25 10.95 -11.90
C LEU A 24 -3.99 10.57 -10.43
N ASP A 25 -3.67 11.56 -9.61
CA ASP A 25 -3.58 11.38 -8.16
C ASP A 25 -4.94 10.98 -7.58
N PHE A 26 -4.91 10.03 -6.65
CA PHE A 26 -6.10 9.44 -6.05
C PHE A 26 -6.82 10.45 -5.14
N ASN A 27 -8.14 10.60 -5.31
CA ASN A 27 -8.95 11.43 -4.42
C ASN A 27 -9.79 10.54 -3.49
N PRO A 28 -9.33 10.24 -2.28
CA PRO A 28 -10.12 9.41 -1.37
C PRO A 28 -11.44 10.06 -0.95
N ALA A 29 -11.55 11.40 -0.99
CA ALA A 29 -12.75 12.11 -0.56
C ALA A 29 -13.96 11.86 -1.46
N THR A 30 -13.77 11.30 -2.65
CA THR A 30 -14.89 10.91 -3.54
C THR A 30 -15.43 9.51 -3.24
N LEU A 31 -14.77 8.73 -2.39
CA LEU A 31 -15.19 7.37 -2.06
C LEU A 31 -16.07 7.32 -0.82
N ALA A 32 -17.08 6.47 -0.86
CA ALA A 32 -18.03 6.30 0.25
C ALA A 32 -17.45 5.51 1.43
N SER A 33 -16.49 4.61 1.18
CA SER A 33 -15.85 3.76 2.19
C SER A 33 -14.59 4.37 2.83
N TYR A 34 -14.17 5.54 2.35
CA TYR A 34 -12.99 6.23 2.86
C TYR A 34 -13.20 6.68 4.31
N THR A 35 -12.26 6.30 5.17
CA THR A 35 -12.19 6.83 6.53
C THR A 35 -10.76 7.21 6.88
N VAL A 36 -10.60 8.33 7.59
CA VAL A 36 -9.29 8.81 8.04
C VAL A 36 -9.06 8.39 9.48
N ASP A 37 -7.87 7.85 9.75
CA ASP A 37 -7.46 7.59 11.12
C ASP A 37 -7.18 8.91 11.85
N LEU A 38 -7.77 9.06 13.03
CA LEU A 38 -7.58 10.22 13.88
C LEU A 38 -6.41 10.00 14.86
N CYS A 39 -5.77 11.10 15.26
CA CYS A 39 -4.74 11.07 16.30
C CYS A 39 -5.34 10.57 17.63
N GLY A 40 -4.59 9.74 18.35
CA GLY A 40 -5.05 9.11 19.60
C GLY A 40 -5.97 7.90 19.40
N SER A 41 -6.21 7.48 18.16
CA SER A 41 -6.77 6.15 17.90
C SER A 41 -5.72 5.07 18.17
N LEU A 42 -6.16 3.89 18.60
CA LEU A 42 -5.28 2.73 18.78
C LEU A 42 -4.52 2.38 17.50
N ALA A 43 -5.15 2.56 16.34
CA ALA A 43 -4.52 2.40 15.05
C ALA A 43 -3.34 3.36 14.89
N CYS A 44 -3.56 4.66 15.06
CA CYS A 44 -2.50 5.66 14.98
C CYS A 44 -1.39 5.41 16.00
N ASP A 45 -1.77 5.06 17.23
CA ASP A 45 -0.82 4.84 18.32
C ASP A 45 0.03 3.58 18.13
N ALA A 46 -0.42 2.64 17.29
CA ALA A 46 0.37 1.49 16.89
C ALA A 46 1.55 1.85 15.99
N LEU A 47 1.61 3.02 15.33
CA LEU A 47 2.76 3.41 14.52
C LEU A 47 4.00 3.69 15.38
N LEU A 48 5.20 3.51 14.82
CA LEU A 48 6.43 3.86 15.50
C LEU A 48 6.44 5.37 15.83
N VAL A 49 6.85 5.72 17.05
CA VAL A 49 6.78 7.09 17.57
C VAL A 49 7.52 8.10 16.68
N ASN A 50 8.65 7.69 16.10
CA ASN A 50 9.46 8.55 15.23
C ASN A 50 8.87 8.73 13.82
N ASP A 51 7.99 7.81 13.40
CA ASP A 51 7.39 7.80 12.08
C ASP A 51 5.98 8.40 12.10
N ARG A 52 5.37 8.50 13.28
CA ARG A 52 4.04 9.07 13.51
C ARG A 52 4.09 10.57 13.75
N TYR A 53 3.14 11.29 13.17
CA TYR A 53 2.85 12.68 13.55
C TYR A 53 1.35 12.95 13.52
N CYS A 54 0.93 14.07 14.11
CA CYS A 54 -0.44 14.52 14.07
C CYS A 54 -0.52 15.85 13.34
N HIS A 55 -1.39 15.94 12.33
CA HIS A 55 -1.67 17.19 11.64
C HIS A 55 -3.19 17.36 11.50
N THR A 56 -3.74 18.49 11.96
CA THR A 56 -5.19 18.78 11.90
C THR A 56 -6.08 17.63 12.39
N ARG A 57 -5.65 16.94 13.48
CA ARG A 57 -6.28 15.73 14.07
C ARG A 57 -6.20 14.45 13.22
N LYS A 58 -5.62 14.50 12.03
CA LYS A 58 -5.40 13.33 11.18
C LYS A 58 -4.09 12.66 11.55
N CYS A 59 -4.12 11.34 11.62
CA CYS A 59 -2.94 10.51 11.86
C CYS A 59 -2.05 10.55 10.62
N GLY A 60 -0.89 11.19 10.76
CA GLY A 60 0.13 11.23 9.74
C GLY A 60 1.23 10.24 10.01
N TYR A 61 1.87 9.78 8.94
CA TYR A 61 3.03 8.92 9.05
C TYR A 61 4.07 9.21 7.98
N LYS A 62 5.32 8.84 8.26
CA LYS A 62 6.46 8.98 7.36
C LYS A 62 7.19 7.65 7.31
N VAL A 63 7.48 7.16 6.11
CA VAL A 63 8.33 5.99 5.91
C VAL A 63 9.60 6.45 5.21
N ASN A 64 10.73 6.05 5.78
CA ASN A 64 12.03 6.44 5.28
C ASN A 64 12.75 5.21 4.73
N TYR A 65 12.90 5.16 3.42
CA TYR A 65 13.57 4.06 2.72
C TYR A 65 15.10 4.32 2.61
N THR A 66 15.58 5.50 3.05
CA THR A 66 17.01 5.88 3.12
C THR A 66 17.93 4.81 3.69
N TYR A 67 17.50 4.03 4.69
CA TYR A 67 18.37 3.05 5.35
C TYR A 67 18.68 1.83 4.47
N TYR A 68 17.92 1.64 3.38
CA TYR A 68 17.96 0.41 2.58
C TYR A 68 18.21 0.62 1.07
N THR A 69 18.00 1.82 0.52
CA THR A 69 18.00 2.02 -0.95
C THR A 69 18.75 3.26 -1.46
N ASP A 70 18.11 4.42 -1.50
CA ASP A 70 18.52 5.55 -2.38
C ASP A 70 18.25 6.95 -1.79
N GLY A 71 17.84 7.02 -0.52
CA GLY A 71 17.45 8.28 0.10
C GLY A 71 15.96 8.62 -0.01
N SER A 72 15.16 7.73 -0.61
CA SER A 72 13.73 7.93 -0.81
C SER A 72 12.93 7.92 0.50
N TYR A 73 11.83 8.66 0.50
CA TYR A 73 10.88 8.67 1.60
C TYR A 73 9.47 8.98 1.09
N THR A 74 8.49 8.54 1.86
CA THR A 74 7.09 8.89 1.65
C THR A 74 6.49 9.45 2.95
N LYS A 75 5.47 10.30 2.81
CA LYS A 75 4.80 10.96 3.92
C LYS A 75 3.34 11.23 3.55
N GLY A 76 2.45 10.78 4.43
CA GLY A 76 1.03 10.71 4.13
C GLY A 76 0.14 10.70 5.35
N THR A 77 -1.15 10.58 5.06
CA THR A 77 -2.20 10.40 6.06
C THR A 77 -2.62 8.94 6.07
N ARG A 78 -2.80 8.35 7.25
CA ARG A 78 -3.33 7.00 7.37
C ARG A 78 -4.85 6.99 7.16
N MET A 79 -5.33 6.04 6.37
CA MET A 79 -6.74 5.85 6.05
C MET A 79 -7.12 4.37 6.04
N LEU A 80 -8.42 4.09 6.11
CA LEU A 80 -9.00 2.81 5.74
C LEU A 80 -9.79 2.98 4.45
N GLU A 81 -9.68 2.00 3.56
CA GLU A 81 -10.42 1.98 2.30
C GLU A 81 -10.77 0.53 1.90
N THR A 82 -11.72 0.39 0.98
CA THR A 82 -12.00 -0.87 0.29
C THR A 82 -11.08 -1.02 -0.91
N LEU A 83 -10.34 -2.13 -0.95
CA LEU A 83 -9.51 -2.49 -2.09
C LEU A 83 -10.16 -3.64 -2.87
N THR A 84 -10.23 -3.51 -4.18
CA THR A 84 -10.88 -4.51 -5.05
C THR A 84 -9.86 -5.14 -5.99
N PHE A 85 -9.78 -6.48 -5.97
CA PHE A 85 -9.02 -7.29 -6.93
C PHE A 85 -9.99 -8.17 -7.72
N GLY A 86 -10.27 -7.80 -8.98
CA GLY A 86 -11.27 -8.50 -9.78
C GLY A 86 -12.64 -8.52 -9.09
N GLN A 87 -13.08 -9.69 -8.61
CA GLN A 87 -14.33 -9.87 -7.86
C GLN A 87 -14.14 -9.86 -6.34
N THR A 88 -12.91 -9.87 -5.86
CA THR A 88 -12.57 -9.90 -4.44
C THR A 88 -12.54 -8.48 -3.88
N ARG A 89 -13.25 -8.25 -2.78
CA ARG A 89 -13.27 -6.95 -2.08
C ARG A 89 -12.72 -7.12 -0.68
N ILE A 90 -11.74 -6.30 -0.34
CA ILE A 90 -11.09 -6.27 0.97
C ILE A 90 -11.51 -4.97 1.63
N LEU A 91 -12.34 -5.08 2.66
CA LEU A 91 -12.92 -3.93 3.36
C LEU A 91 -12.00 -3.46 4.47
N ASN A 92 -12.05 -2.16 4.76
CA ASN A 92 -11.35 -1.53 5.89
C ASN A 92 -9.83 -1.82 5.91
N LEU A 93 -9.21 -1.91 4.73
CA LEU A 93 -7.77 -2.11 4.62
C LEU A 93 -7.07 -0.81 5.04
N ALA A 94 -6.18 -0.90 6.03
CA ALA A 94 -5.38 0.24 6.45
C ALA A 94 -4.26 0.50 5.44
N MET A 95 -4.20 1.73 4.95
CA MET A 95 -3.22 2.16 3.97
C MET A 95 -2.89 3.65 4.12
N GLY A 96 -1.83 4.07 3.46
CA GLY A 96 -1.39 5.45 3.36
C GLY A 96 -1.95 6.18 2.15
N CYS A 97 -2.32 7.43 2.39
CA CYS A 97 -2.63 8.42 1.38
C CYS A 97 -1.47 9.42 1.34
N GLU A 98 -0.56 9.24 0.39
CA GLU A 98 0.69 9.98 0.34
C GLU A 98 0.52 11.35 -0.29
N HIS A 99 1.08 12.35 0.38
CA HIS A 99 1.08 13.73 -0.08
C HIS A 99 2.49 14.23 -0.40
N ASN A 100 3.53 13.49 0.00
CA ASN A 100 4.89 13.69 -0.45
C ASN A 100 5.53 12.34 -0.76
N ASN A 101 6.01 12.15 -2.00
CA ASN A 101 6.77 10.98 -2.41
C ASN A 101 8.06 11.45 -3.09
N GLN A 102 9.21 11.21 -2.46
CA GLN A 102 10.50 11.59 -3.03
C GLN A 102 11.41 10.38 -3.22
N GLY A 103 12.25 10.45 -4.26
CA GLY A 103 13.19 9.40 -4.65
C GLY A 103 12.77 8.67 -5.93
N SER A 104 13.25 7.44 -6.12
CA SER A 104 13.16 6.71 -7.39
C SER A 104 11.82 6.02 -7.66
N PHE A 105 10.72 6.53 -7.09
CA PHE A 105 9.36 5.97 -7.24
C PHE A 105 8.63 6.43 -8.52
N ASN A 106 9.33 7.06 -9.46
CA ASN A 106 8.81 7.80 -10.62
C ASN A 106 7.99 7.00 -11.65
N VAL A 107 7.62 5.75 -11.37
CA VAL A 107 6.90 4.85 -12.27
C VAL A 107 5.72 4.13 -11.63
N ILE A 108 5.44 4.31 -10.33
CA ILE A 108 4.34 3.64 -9.63
C ILE A 108 3.31 4.63 -9.10
N THR A 109 2.05 4.25 -8.98
CA THR A 109 1.01 5.10 -8.37
C THR A 109 0.80 4.81 -6.88
N GLY A 110 1.33 3.68 -6.43
CA GLY A 110 1.22 3.18 -5.08
C GLY A 110 2.11 1.96 -4.88
N LEU A 111 2.20 1.52 -3.64
CA LEU A 111 3.04 0.43 -3.20
C LEU A 111 2.20 -0.52 -2.35
N LEU A 112 2.40 -1.81 -2.60
CA LEU A 112 1.77 -2.90 -1.84
C LEU A 112 2.87 -3.62 -1.07
N GLY A 113 2.97 -3.32 0.23
CA GLY A 113 3.95 -3.90 1.14
C GLY A 113 3.58 -5.31 1.59
N LEU A 114 4.54 -6.22 1.51
CA LEU A 114 4.41 -7.66 1.75
C LEU A 114 5.45 -8.21 2.74
N GLU A 115 6.15 -7.35 3.46
CA GLU A 115 7.02 -7.77 4.56
C GLU A 115 6.18 -8.40 5.70
N GLY A 116 6.82 -9.09 6.64
CA GLY A 116 6.19 -9.70 7.82
C GLY A 116 5.67 -8.72 8.88
N GLY A 117 5.68 -7.41 8.63
CA GLY A 117 5.19 -6.40 9.58
C GLY A 117 3.67 -6.31 9.65
N ARG A 118 3.13 -5.82 10.77
CA ARG A 118 1.67 -5.80 11.04
C ARG A 118 0.86 -4.95 10.07
N MET A 119 1.51 -3.99 9.41
CA MET A 119 0.86 -3.09 8.45
C MET A 119 0.82 -3.70 7.05
N SER A 120 1.45 -4.86 6.82
CA SER A 120 1.53 -5.43 5.48
C SER A 120 0.21 -6.02 5.05
N PHE A 121 0.01 -6.10 3.74
CA PHE A 121 -1.23 -6.60 3.16
C PHE A 121 -1.57 -8.03 3.65
N ILE A 122 -0.57 -8.89 3.74
CA ILE A 122 -0.70 -10.29 4.18
C ILE A 122 -0.93 -10.44 5.69
N ASN A 123 -0.73 -9.39 6.48
CA ASN A 123 -0.97 -9.44 7.92
C ASN A 123 -2.26 -8.71 8.32
N GLN A 124 -2.79 -7.87 7.42
CA GLN A 124 -4.10 -7.24 7.60
C GLN A 124 -5.28 -8.15 7.21
N ILE A 125 -5.04 -9.19 6.40
CA ILE A 125 -6.08 -10.07 5.86
C ILE A 125 -5.94 -11.47 6.47
N PRO A 126 -6.82 -11.88 7.40
CA PRO A 126 -6.72 -13.15 8.12
C PRO A 126 -6.61 -14.38 7.20
N GLU A 127 -7.30 -14.36 6.07
CA GLU A 127 -7.38 -15.46 5.10
C GLU A 127 -6.02 -15.77 4.47
N THR A 128 -5.16 -14.76 4.34
CA THR A 128 -3.83 -14.92 3.76
C THR A 128 -2.87 -15.63 4.72
N LYS A 129 -3.17 -15.64 6.03
CA LYS A 129 -2.35 -16.25 7.08
C LYS A 129 -0.87 -15.81 7.04
N GLY A 130 -0.60 -14.57 6.61
CA GLY A 130 0.77 -14.05 6.49
C GLY A 130 1.58 -14.69 5.37
N ALA A 131 0.95 -15.38 4.42
CA ALA A 131 1.63 -16.06 3.32
C ALA A 131 1.25 -15.46 1.96
N TYR A 132 2.20 -15.51 1.03
CA TYR A 132 1.99 -15.20 -0.38
C TYR A 132 3.03 -15.95 -1.22
N SER A 133 2.81 -16.02 -2.53
CA SER A 133 3.75 -16.59 -3.49
C SER A 133 3.61 -15.84 -4.80
N TYR A 134 4.70 -15.70 -5.53
CA TYR A 134 4.71 -14.97 -6.80
C TYR A 134 5.72 -15.57 -7.78
N CYS A 135 5.48 -15.37 -9.07
CA CYS A 135 6.42 -15.65 -10.13
C CYS A 135 6.55 -14.40 -11.00
N LEU A 136 7.76 -13.84 -11.04
CA LEU A 136 8.05 -12.68 -11.87
C LEU A 136 8.31 -13.13 -13.31
N PRO A 137 7.88 -12.34 -14.31
CA PRO A 137 8.15 -12.65 -15.70
C PRO A 137 9.67 -12.67 -15.96
N SER A 138 10.11 -13.68 -16.71
CA SER A 138 11.46 -13.72 -17.28
C SER A 138 11.65 -12.60 -18.31
N TYR A 139 12.86 -12.08 -18.47
CA TYR A 139 13.20 -11.05 -19.47
C TYR A 139 12.71 -11.35 -20.90
N ASN A 140 12.61 -12.63 -21.27
CA ASN A 140 12.18 -13.06 -22.61
C ASN A 140 10.64 -13.15 -22.77
N GLY A 141 9.86 -12.89 -21.72
CA GLY A 141 8.39 -12.89 -21.75
C GLY A 141 7.73 -14.27 -21.89
N ILE A 142 8.48 -15.37 -21.71
CA ILE A 142 7.99 -16.74 -21.98
C ILE A 142 7.27 -17.37 -20.78
N SER A 143 7.44 -16.82 -19.57
CA SER A 143 6.85 -17.36 -18.34
C SER A 143 5.54 -16.68 -17.97
N LEU A 144 4.63 -17.47 -17.40
CA LEU A 144 3.40 -16.98 -16.76
C LEU A 144 3.76 -16.20 -15.50
N GLU A 145 3.32 -14.94 -15.44
CA GLU A 145 3.40 -14.12 -14.24
C GLU A 145 2.19 -14.35 -13.34
N TRP A 146 2.40 -14.38 -12.03
CA TRP A 146 1.31 -14.52 -11.08
C TRP A 146 1.70 -14.04 -9.69
N LEU A 147 0.70 -13.61 -8.93
CA LEU A 147 0.76 -13.33 -7.50
C LEU A 147 -0.44 -14.01 -6.83
N THR A 148 -0.19 -14.73 -5.75
CA THR A 148 -1.24 -15.34 -4.93
C THR A 148 -0.97 -15.06 -3.47
N PHE A 149 -2.02 -14.80 -2.70
CA PHE A 149 -1.97 -14.62 -1.25
C PHE A 149 -2.53 -15.86 -0.59
N GLY A 150 -2.03 -16.28 0.58
CA GLY A 150 -2.44 -17.51 1.25
C GLY A 150 -1.47 -18.70 1.07
N HIS A 151 -1.79 -19.81 1.73
CA HIS A 151 -1.03 -21.06 1.62
C HIS A 151 -1.57 -21.96 0.48
N GLY A 152 -0.66 -22.55 -0.30
CA GLY A 152 -0.95 -23.62 -1.26
C GLY A 152 -1.29 -23.17 -2.69
N LEU A 153 -1.35 -24.13 -3.61
CA LEU A 153 -1.78 -23.93 -5.00
C LEU A 153 -3.29 -23.61 -5.02
N GLY A 154 -3.62 -22.33 -4.89
CA GLY A 154 -4.99 -21.82 -4.87
C GLY A 154 -5.15 -20.49 -4.13
N GLY A 155 -4.31 -20.23 -3.12
CA GLY A 155 -4.35 -19.01 -2.32
C GLY A 155 -5.72 -18.72 -1.68
N ALA A 156 -5.77 -17.68 -0.83
CA ALA A 156 -7.00 -17.03 -0.41
C ALA A 156 -7.70 -16.35 -1.59
N PHE A 157 -6.94 -15.74 -2.51
CA PHE A 157 -7.43 -15.21 -3.78
C PHE A 157 -6.25 -14.98 -4.74
N PRO A 158 -6.34 -15.44 -6.01
CA PRO A 158 -5.34 -15.14 -7.02
C PRO A 158 -5.48 -13.69 -7.50
N VAL A 159 -4.35 -13.03 -7.78
CA VAL A 159 -4.31 -11.73 -8.45
C VAL A 159 -3.56 -11.88 -9.76
N ASP A 160 -4.27 -11.72 -10.86
CA ASP A 160 -3.65 -11.57 -12.17
C ASP A 160 -2.91 -10.22 -12.20
N ALA A 161 -1.66 -10.21 -12.66
CA ALA A 161 -0.84 -9.00 -12.75
C ALA A 161 -1.52 -7.90 -13.59
N THR A 162 -2.40 -8.26 -14.52
CA THR A 162 -3.24 -7.32 -15.30
C THR A 162 -4.43 -6.75 -14.52
N GLN A 163 -4.87 -7.44 -13.47
CA GLN A 163 -5.97 -7.03 -12.58
C GLN A 163 -5.48 -6.27 -11.35
N ALA A 164 -4.17 -6.16 -11.14
CA ALA A 164 -3.57 -5.31 -10.13
C ALA A 164 -3.68 -3.80 -10.47
N LEU A 165 -4.76 -3.39 -11.15
CA LEU A 165 -5.22 -2.02 -11.00
C LEU A 165 -5.77 -1.91 -9.57
N LEU A 166 -5.14 -1.06 -8.77
CA LEU A 166 -5.80 -0.42 -7.64
C LEU A 166 -6.97 0.40 -8.19
N ALA A 167 -8.07 -0.26 -8.57
CA ALA A 167 -9.35 0.38 -8.77
C ALA A 167 -9.90 0.63 -7.36
N MET A 168 -9.51 1.78 -6.81
CA MET A 168 -10.09 2.38 -5.62
C MET A 168 -11.24 3.28 -6.02
#